data_AF-A0A8S3J6Q4-F1
#
_entry.id   AF-A0A8S3J6Q4-F1
#
_cell.length_a   1.000
_cell.length_b   1.000
_cell.length_c   1.000
_cell.angle_alpha   90.00
_cell.angle_beta   90.00
_cell.angle_gamma   90.00
#
_symmetry.space_group_name_H-M   'P 1'
#
loop_
_entity.id
_entity.type
_entity.pdbx_description
1 polymer ?
#
loop_
_entity_poly.entity_id
_entity_poly.type
_entity_poly.pdbx_seq_one_letter_code
_entity_poly.pdbx_strand_id
1 'polypeptide(L)'
;KVASAQIRLTMKNLILIIIFLERAKLLRLIDNDPCLYIRESKFKSTKESIDILSRDFISSDTNLIRRLKLAGFEPTYRQTSLEEYNYLITTNENKLFDDLKDGIRLTRCAQLLLSSTNEQVARFDLSTKLKCPVVNLVHKLLNIDQAFELLQTYGHVNLTGM
;
A
#
# COMPACT_ATOMS: atom_id res chain seq x y z
N LYS A 1 16.59 -33.01 -2.47
CA LYS A 1 17.80 -32.47 -3.15
C LYS A 1 18.36 -31.34 -2.30
N VAL A 2 19.58 -31.45 -1.78
CA VAL A 2 20.19 -30.40 -0.95
C VAL A 2 20.65 -29.27 -1.89
N ALA A 3 20.15 -28.05 -1.67
CA ALA A 3 20.57 -26.87 -2.43
C ALA A 3 22.09 -26.69 -2.33
N SER A 4 22.77 -26.33 -3.43
CA SER A 4 24.23 -26.09 -3.42
C SER A 4 24.60 -24.96 -2.44
N ALA A 5 25.85 -24.94 -1.96
CA ALA A 5 26.30 -23.91 -1.02
C ALA A 5 26.07 -22.48 -1.56
N GLN A 6 26.24 -22.29 -2.88
CA GLN A 6 25.97 -21.04 -3.56
C GLN A 6 24.49 -20.64 -3.47
N ILE A 7 23.56 -21.57 -3.73
CA ILE A 7 22.13 -21.30 -3.64
C ILE A 7 21.75 -20.88 -2.22
N ARG A 8 22.27 -21.57 -1.19
CA ARG A 8 22.00 -21.20 0.21
C ARG A 8 22.50 -19.79 0.56
N LEU A 9 23.69 -19.41 0.08
CA LEU A 9 24.23 -18.07 0.29
C LEU A 9 23.38 -17.01 -0.41
N THR A 10 23.03 -17.23 -1.68
CA THR A 10 22.16 -16.31 -2.43
C THR A 10 20.81 -16.13 -1.75
N MET A 11 20.20 -17.21 -1.26
CA MET A 11 18.91 -17.14 -0.56
C MET A 11 19.00 -16.38 0.75
N LYS A 12 20.06 -16.60 1.54
CA LYS A 12 20.30 -15.83 2.76
C LYS A 12 20.40 -14.33 2.44
N ASN A 13 21.16 -13.96 1.41
CA ASN A 13 21.31 -12.56 1.01
C ASN A 13 19.98 -11.96 0.54
N LEU A 14 19.19 -12.71 -0.24
CA LEU A 14 17.88 -12.27 -0.69
C LEU A 14 16.91 -12.04 0.47
N ILE A 15 16.87 -12.96 1.45
CA ILE A 15 16.04 -12.81 2.66
C ILE A 15 16.47 -11.57 3.45
N LEU A 16 17.78 -11.34 3.60
CA LEU A 16 18.29 -10.15 4.28
C LEU A 16 17.89 -8.86 3.55
N ILE A 17 17.93 -8.83 2.22
CA ILE A 17 17.47 -7.70 1.42
C ILE A 17 15.97 -7.45 1.63
N ILE A 18 15.15 -8.50 1.58
CA ILE A 18 13.70 -8.38 1.81
C ILE A 18 13.41 -7.82 3.21
N ILE A 19 14.08 -8.34 4.24
CA ILE A 19 13.95 -7.87 5.63
C ILE A 19 14.38 -6.40 5.74
N PHE A 20 15.50 -6.05 5.13
CA PHE A 20 16.00 -4.67 5.11
C PHE A 20 15.01 -3.71 4.44
N LEU A 21 14.46 -4.09 3.28
CA LEU A 21 13.50 -3.27 2.54
C LEU A 21 12.20 -3.08 3.33
N GLU A 22 11.67 -4.13 3.97
CA GLU A 22 10.51 -3.98 4.86
C GLU A 22 10.79 -2.98 5.98
N ARG A 23 11.93 -3.11 6.66
CA ARG A 23 12.27 -2.19 7.76
C ARG A 23 12.44 -0.76 7.26
N ALA A 24 13.11 -0.57 6.13
CA ALA A 24 13.27 0.76 5.52
C ALA A 24 11.91 1.37 5.13
N LYS A 25 11.00 0.58 4.56
CA LYS A 25 9.63 1.00 4.21
C LYS A 25 8.82 1.40 5.44
N LEU A 26 8.78 0.56 6.47
CA LEU A 26 8.03 0.83 7.70
C LEU A 26 8.57 2.03 8.49
N LEU A 27 9.89 2.25 8.43
CA LEU A 27 10.55 3.41 9.04
C LEU A 27 10.54 4.65 8.13
N ARG A 28 9.91 4.58 6.95
CA ARG A 28 9.85 5.67 5.94
C ARG A 28 11.23 6.22 5.56
N LEU A 29 12.23 5.34 5.44
CA LEU A 29 13.60 5.66 5.05
C LEU A 29 13.82 5.67 3.54
N ILE A 30 12.81 5.28 2.75
CA ILE A 30 12.87 5.23 1.29
C ILE A 30 12.18 6.46 0.74
N ASP A 31 12.91 7.28 -0.01
CA ASP A 31 12.37 8.48 -0.66
C ASP A 31 11.17 8.15 -1.53
N ASN A 32 10.14 9.00 -1.51
CA ASN A 32 8.88 8.85 -2.23
C ASN A 32 8.04 7.62 -1.84
N ASP A 33 8.45 6.88 -0.82
CA ASP A 33 7.71 5.74 -0.26
C ASP A 33 7.19 4.74 -1.32
N PRO A 34 8.05 4.19 -2.20
CA PRO A 34 7.62 3.32 -3.29
C PRO A 34 7.04 2.00 -2.77
N CYS A 35 6.22 1.36 -3.60
CA CYS A 35 5.78 -0.02 -3.38
C CYS A 35 7.01 -0.98 -3.38
N LEU A 36 7.10 -1.88 -2.40
CA LEU A 36 8.15 -2.91 -2.37
C LEU A 36 7.89 -4.02 -3.40
N TYR A 37 6.64 -4.19 -3.82
CA TYR A 37 6.23 -5.17 -4.82
C TYR A 37 5.64 -4.47 -6.04
N ILE A 38 5.96 -4.97 -7.23
CA ILE A 38 5.29 -4.52 -8.45
C ILE A 38 3.81 -4.94 -8.44
N ARG A 39 2.96 -4.22 -9.19
CA ARG A 39 1.50 -4.46 -9.23
C ARG A 39 1.15 -5.88 -9.70
N GLU A 40 1.94 -6.43 -10.61
CA GLU A 40 1.76 -7.76 -11.19
C GLU A 40 2.35 -8.89 -10.33
N SER A 41 3.01 -8.55 -9.22
CA SER A 41 3.62 -9.53 -8.32
C SER A 41 2.56 -10.47 -7.72
N LYS A 42 2.87 -11.77 -7.68
CA LYS A 42 2.05 -12.79 -7.00
C LYS A 42 2.08 -12.67 -5.48
N PHE A 43 3.09 -11.98 -4.94
CA PHE A 43 3.29 -11.79 -3.51
C PHE A 43 3.19 -10.31 -3.19
N LYS A 44 2.49 -9.99 -2.11
CA LYS A 44 2.24 -8.61 -1.64
C LYS A 44 2.72 -8.40 -0.22
N SER A 45 3.31 -9.40 0.42
CA SER A 45 3.86 -9.29 1.77
C SER A 45 5.21 -9.95 1.89
N THR A 46 5.98 -9.46 2.87
CA THR A 46 7.28 -10.05 3.21
C THR A 46 7.12 -11.49 3.68
N LYS A 47 6.06 -11.77 4.44
CA LYS A 47 5.75 -13.13 4.90
C LYS A 47 5.58 -14.10 3.72
N GLU A 48 4.74 -13.74 2.74
CA GLU A 48 4.55 -14.56 1.53
C GLU A 48 5.88 -14.77 0.80
N SER A 49 6.68 -13.71 0.63
CA SER A 49 7.98 -13.80 -0.05
C SER A 49 8.94 -14.77 0.66
N ILE A 50 9.05 -14.68 1.98
CA ILE A 50 9.90 -15.55 2.79
C ILE A 50 9.37 -16.99 2.79
N ASP A 51 8.05 -17.20 2.86
CA ASP A 51 7.44 -18.53 2.85
C ASP A 51 7.74 -19.27 1.55
N ILE A 52 7.67 -18.59 0.40
CA ILE A 52 8.01 -19.19 -0.91
C ILE A 52 9.51 -19.50 -0.98
N LEU A 53 10.38 -18.56 -0.60
CA LEU A 53 11.82 -18.78 -0.61
C LEU A 53 12.23 -19.93 0.32
N SER A 54 11.57 -20.03 1.48
CA SER A 54 11.79 -21.14 2.41
C SER A 54 11.38 -22.46 1.77
N ARG A 55 10.16 -22.54 1.22
CA ARG A 55 9.62 -23.77 0.63
C ARG A 55 10.46 -24.29 -0.52
N ASP A 56 10.87 -23.39 -1.41
CA ASP A 56 11.47 -23.78 -2.69
C ASP A 56 12.98 -24.02 -2.58
N PHE A 57 13.66 -23.37 -1.62
CA PHE A 57 15.13 -23.36 -1.57
C PHE A 57 15.75 -23.73 -0.23
N ILE A 58 15.00 -23.67 0.88
CA ILE A 58 15.51 -23.91 2.24
C ILE A 58 14.71 -25.06 2.86
N SER A 59 15.10 -26.30 2.54
CA SER A 59 14.67 -27.58 3.14
C SER A 59 13.36 -27.58 3.97
N SER A 60 12.38 -28.39 3.55
CA SER A 60 11.01 -28.48 4.08
C SER A 60 10.82 -28.55 5.60
N ASP A 61 11.82 -28.97 6.38
CA ASP A 61 11.69 -29.19 7.82
C ASP A 61 11.81 -27.94 8.70
N THR A 62 12.17 -26.77 8.15
CA THR A 62 12.36 -25.57 8.99
C THR A 62 11.40 -24.44 8.62
N ASN A 63 10.45 -24.18 9.51
CA ASN A 63 9.62 -22.97 9.48
C ASN A 63 10.52 -21.74 9.69
N LEU A 64 10.99 -21.15 8.58
CA LEU A 64 11.91 -20.01 8.59
C LEU A 64 11.31 -18.79 9.30
N ILE A 65 10.03 -18.51 9.09
CA ILE A 65 9.31 -17.43 9.79
C ILE A 65 9.39 -17.61 11.30
N ARG A 66 9.20 -18.83 11.82
CA ARG A 66 9.35 -19.11 13.25
C ARG A 66 10.75 -18.81 13.76
N ARG A 67 11.80 -19.20 13.01
CA ARG A 67 13.19 -18.90 13.39
C ARG A 67 13.49 -17.41 13.37
N LEU A 68 13.00 -16.70 12.36
CA LEU A 68 13.14 -15.24 12.27
C LEU A 68 12.45 -14.56 13.45
N LYS A 69 11.25 -15.03 13.83
CA LYS A 69 10.53 -14.53 14.99
C LYS A 69 11.31 -14.73 16.30
N LEU A 70 11.91 -15.91 16.48
CA LEU A 70 12.81 -16.18 17.61
C LEU A 70 14.07 -15.30 17.58
N ALA A 71 14.52 -14.87 16.40
CA ALA A 71 15.62 -13.94 16.21
C ALA A 71 15.19 -12.45 16.29
N GLY A 72 13.95 -12.15 16.66
CA GLY A 72 13.44 -10.79 16.83
C GLY A 72 12.89 -10.13 15.56
N PHE A 73 12.72 -10.87 14.47
CA PHE A 73 12.08 -10.39 13.25
C PHE A 73 10.75 -11.11 12.98
N GLU A 74 9.65 -10.37 13.07
CA GLU A 74 8.34 -10.81 12.59
C GLU A 74 7.95 -9.96 11.37
N PRO A 75 7.70 -10.57 10.20
CA PRO A 75 7.28 -9.83 9.02
C PRO A 75 5.85 -9.34 9.19
N THR A 76 5.67 -8.03 9.02
CA THR A 76 4.43 -7.30 9.25
C THR A 76 3.97 -6.53 8.02
N TYR A 77 4.89 -6.20 7.11
CA TYR A 77 4.56 -5.44 5.91
C TYR A 77 3.70 -6.26 4.93
N ARG A 78 2.58 -5.64 4.52
CA ARG A 78 1.73 -6.07 3.42
C ARG A 78 1.35 -4.84 2.60
N GLN A 79 1.71 -4.89 1.33
CA GLN A 79 1.33 -3.89 0.35
C GLN A 79 -0.18 -3.93 0.13
N THR A 80 -0.80 -2.77 0.24
CA THR A 80 -2.24 -2.59 0.11
C THR A 80 -2.62 -2.28 -1.33
N SER A 81 -3.87 -2.56 -1.70
CA SER A 81 -4.38 -2.17 -3.02
C SER A 81 -4.39 -0.65 -3.23
N LEU A 82 -4.47 0.12 -2.14
CA LEU A 82 -4.45 1.57 -2.20
C LEU A 82 -3.05 2.13 -2.53
N GLU A 83 -1.98 1.49 -2.04
CA GLU A 83 -0.60 1.84 -2.42
C GLU A 83 -0.31 1.56 -3.90
N GLU A 84 -0.94 0.52 -4.47
CA GLU A 84 -0.79 0.16 -5.88
C GLU A 84 -1.67 0.98 -6.83
N TYR A 85 -2.60 1.76 -6.29
CA TYR A 85 -3.60 2.48 -7.05
C TYR A 85 -2.95 3.54 -7.94
N ASN A 86 -3.40 3.65 -9.19
CA ASN A 86 -2.90 4.66 -10.11
C ASN A 86 -3.64 5.99 -9.90
N TYR A 87 -2.99 6.94 -9.21
CA TYR A 87 -3.55 8.26 -8.93
C TYR A 87 -3.46 9.26 -10.09
N LEU A 88 -2.86 8.91 -11.23
CA LEU A 88 -2.79 9.80 -12.37
C LEU A 88 -4.19 10.07 -12.94
N ILE A 89 -4.56 11.35 -13.04
CA ILE A 89 -5.75 11.82 -13.75
C ILE A 89 -5.35 12.05 -15.20
N THR A 90 -6.18 11.57 -16.14
CA THR A 90 -5.92 11.75 -17.56
C THR A 90 -6.15 13.21 -17.96
N THR A 91 -5.32 13.74 -18.86
CA THR A 91 -5.42 15.14 -19.33
C THR A 91 -6.62 15.40 -20.26
N ASN A 92 -7.44 14.39 -20.51
CA ASN A 92 -8.63 14.51 -21.32
C ASN A 92 -9.82 14.90 -20.44
N GLU A 93 -10.28 16.14 -20.54
CA GLU A 93 -11.40 16.67 -19.75
C GLU A 93 -12.67 15.80 -19.85
N ASN A 94 -12.90 15.15 -20.99
CA ASN A 94 -14.05 14.25 -21.20
C ASN A 94 -13.98 12.96 -20.36
N LYS A 95 -12.84 12.66 -19.74
CA LYS A 95 -12.62 11.48 -18.88
C LYS A 95 -12.44 11.81 -17.40
N LEU A 96 -12.47 13.09 -17.03
CA LEU A 96 -12.28 13.51 -15.64
C LEU A 96 -13.31 12.86 -14.71
N PHE A 97 -14.58 12.80 -15.13
CA PHE A 97 -15.62 12.13 -14.36
C PHE A 97 -15.31 10.65 -14.16
N ASP A 98 -14.87 9.95 -15.20
CA ASP A 98 -14.49 8.54 -15.12
C ASP A 98 -13.31 8.30 -14.18
N ASP A 99 -12.38 9.25 -14.13
CA ASP A 99 -11.21 9.18 -13.27
C ASP A 99 -11.54 9.45 -11.80
N LEU A 100 -12.56 10.25 -11.51
CA LEU A 100 -12.96 10.62 -10.14
C LEU A 100 -14.13 9.80 -9.59
N LYS A 101 -14.88 9.09 -10.45
CA LYS A 101 -16.14 8.43 -10.08
C LYS A 101 -16.02 7.35 -9.02
N ASP A 102 -14.84 6.77 -8.79
CA ASP A 102 -14.64 5.71 -7.80
C ASP A 102 -14.38 6.26 -6.38
N GLY A 103 -14.26 7.59 -6.26
CA GLY A 103 -14.06 8.32 -5.03
C GLY A 103 -12.62 8.30 -4.51
N ILE A 104 -11.73 7.44 -5.01
CA ILE A 104 -10.35 7.34 -4.51
C ILE A 104 -9.56 8.59 -4.92
N ARG A 105 -9.52 8.88 -6.23
CA ARG A 105 -8.82 10.07 -6.74
C ARG A 105 -9.46 11.35 -6.24
N LEU A 106 -10.79 11.40 -6.18
CA LEU A 106 -11.53 12.55 -5.66
C LEU A 106 -11.13 12.88 -4.22
N THR A 107 -11.11 11.88 -3.34
CA THR A 107 -10.71 12.08 -1.94
C THR A 107 -9.26 12.53 -1.83
N ARG A 108 -8.36 11.95 -2.65
CA ARG A 108 -6.95 12.35 -2.66
C ARG A 108 -6.76 13.78 -3.16
N CYS A 109 -7.49 14.21 -4.18
CA CYS A 109 -7.50 15.60 -4.66
C CYS A 109 -7.99 16.56 -3.57
N ALA A 110 -9.12 16.24 -2.91
CA ALA A 110 -9.64 17.05 -1.81
C ALA A 110 -8.60 17.19 -0.68
N GLN A 111 -7.94 16.10 -0.29
CA GLN A 111 -6.87 16.15 0.70
C GLN A 111 -5.72 17.05 0.26
N LEU A 112 -5.20 16.89 -0.97
CA LEU A 112 -4.06 17.68 -1.45
C LEU A 112 -4.37 19.18 -1.48
N LEU A 113 -5.57 19.56 -1.93
CA LEU A 113 -6.01 20.95 -1.95
C LEU A 113 -6.02 21.55 -0.54
N LEU A 114 -6.59 20.83 0.42
CA LEU A 114 -6.78 21.29 1.80
C LEU A 114 -5.51 21.17 2.66
N SER A 115 -4.56 20.30 2.30
CA SER A 115 -3.31 20.11 3.06
C SER A 115 -2.43 21.36 3.07
N SER A 116 -2.58 22.24 2.06
CA SER A 116 -1.86 23.51 1.98
C SER A 116 -2.35 24.55 3.00
N THR A 117 -3.61 24.44 3.44
CA THR A 117 -4.27 25.40 4.33
C THR A 117 -4.62 24.83 5.70
N ASN A 118 -4.55 23.50 5.88
CA ASN A 118 -4.91 22.83 7.12
C ASN A 118 -3.95 21.67 7.46
N GLU A 119 -3.19 21.84 8.55
CA GLU A 119 -2.21 20.85 9.00
C GLU A 119 -2.86 19.53 9.48
N GLN A 120 -4.08 19.59 10.02
CA GLN A 120 -4.80 18.37 10.44
C GLN A 120 -5.14 17.50 9.23
N VAL A 121 -5.53 18.13 8.11
CA VAL A 121 -5.80 17.42 6.84
C VAL A 121 -4.50 16.89 6.23
N ALA A 122 -3.39 17.61 6.35
CA ALA A 122 -2.08 17.16 5.89
C ALA A 122 -1.61 15.88 6.61
N ARG A 123 -1.99 15.71 7.88
CA ARG A 123 -1.69 14.50 8.68
C ARG A 123 -2.74 13.40 8.55
N PHE A 124 -3.81 13.61 7.78
CA PHE A 124 -4.91 12.66 7.66
C PHE A 124 -4.48 11.39 6.91
N ASP A 125 -4.56 10.25 7.57
CA ASP A 125 -4.19 8.97 6.96
C ASP A 125 -5.37 8.37 6.17
N LEU A 126 -5.37 8.59 4.85
CA LEU A 126 -6.37 8.04 3.93
C LEU A 126 -6.32 6.52 3.80
N SER A 127 -5.19 5.89 4.16
CA SER A 127 -4.97 4.46 3.91
C SER A 127 -5.94 3.56 4.69
N THR A 128 -6.44 4.05 5.82
CA THR A 128 -7.34 3.29 6.70
C THR A 128 -8.82 3.45 6.35
N LYS A 129 -9.20 4.53 5.66
CA LYS A 129 -10.61 4.88 5.39
C LYS A 129 -11.07 4.53 3.99
N LEU A 130 -10.20 4.71 2.98
CA LEU A 130 -10.56 4.45 1.59
C LEU A 130 -10.73 2.96 1.31
N LYS A 131 -11.82 2.61 0.62
CA LYS A 131 -12.10 1.26 0.15
C LYS A 131 -11.40 1.04 -1.19
N CYS A 132 -10.35 0.23 -1.18
CA CYS A 132 -9.62 -0.19 -2.37
C CYS A 132 -9.33 -1.71 -2.29
N PRO A 133 -9.65 -2.51 -3.34
CA PRO A 133 -10.28 -2.11 -4.60
C PRO A 133 -11.76 -1.70 -4.43
N VAL A 134 -12.23 -0.83 -5.34
CA VAL A 134 -13.65 -0.45 -5.41
C VAL A 134 -14.41 -1.53 -6.17
N VAL A 135 -15.07 -2.43 -5.44
CA VAL A 135 -15.74 -3.61 -6.02
C VAL A 135 -17.25 -3.44 -6.18
N ASN A 136 -17.85 -2.47 -5.49
CA ASN A 136 -19.29 -2.26 -5.49
C ASN A 136 -19.65 -0.78 -5.29
N LEU A 137 -20.95 -0.48 -5.46
CA LEU A 137 -21.48 0.87 -5.28
C LEU A 137 -21.28 1.39 -3.85
N VAL A 138 -21.36 0.52 -2.83
CA VAL A 138 -21.17 0.91 -1.43
C VAL A 138 -19.75 1.44 -1.20
N HIS A 139 -18.71 0.77 -1.71
CA HIS A 139 -17.33 1.25 -1.63
C HIS A 139 -17.17 2.61 -2.29
N LYS A 140 -17.78 2.78 -3.47
CA LYS A 140 -17.77 4.04 -4.21
C LYS A 140 -18.42 5.17 -3.41
N LEU A 141 -19.62 4.94 -2.86
CA LEU A 141 -20.33 5.95 -2.07
C LEU A 141 -19.53 6.33 -0.81
N LEU A 142 -19.03 5.34 -0.05
CA LEU A 142 -18.19 5.61 1.12
C LEU A 142 -16.95 6.43 0.80
N ASN A 143 -16.29 6.16 -0.33
CA ASN A 143 -15.14 6.95 -0.76
C ASN A 143 -15.54 8.39 -1.16
N ILE A 144 -16.65 8.56 -1.87
CA ILE A 144 -17.14 9.90 -2.27
C ILE A 144 -17.58 10.70 -1.04
N ASP A 145 -18.31 10.07 -0.12
CA ASP A 145 -18.75 10.68 1.15
C ASP A 145 -17.56 11.17 1.95
N GLN A 146 -16.45 10.41 1.98
CA GLN A 146 -15.22 10.83 2.63
C GLN A 146 -14.62 12.12 2.02
N ALA A 147 -14.68 12.26 0.69
CA ALA A 147 -14.22 13.47 0.01
C ALA A 147 -15.12 14.67 0.35
N PHE A 148 -16.44 14.47 0.35
CA PHE A 148 -17.39 15.54 0.68
C PHE A 148 -17.31 15.94 2.14
N GLU A 149 -17.13 15.00 3.07
CA GLU A 149 -16.89 15.29 4.49
C GLU A 149 -15.65 16.19 4.66
N LEU A 150 -14.55 15.88 3.96
CA LEU A 150 -13.33 16.71 3.99
C LEU A 150 -13.60 18.13 3.46
N LEU A 151 -14.29 18.24 2.33
CA LEU A 151 -14.58 19.54 1.69
C LEU A 151 -15.58 20.39 2.50
N GLN A 152 -16.58 19.78 3.13
CA GLN A 152 -17.52 20.48 4.00
C GLN A 152 -16.85 20.94 5.29
N THR A 153 -16.09 20.04 5.93
CA THR A 153 -15.49 20.29 7.26
C THR A 153 -14.35 21.29 7.18
N TYR A 154 -13.47 21.17 6.18
CA TYR A 154 -12.23 21.95 6.11
C TYR A 154 -12.18 22.91 4.92
N GLY A 155 -12.96 22.66 3.86
CA GLY A 155 -13.04 23.53 2.69
C GLY A 155 -14.22 24.51 2.72
N HIS A 156 -15.10 24.41 3.72
CA HIS A 156 -16.33 25.20 3.85
C HIS A 156 -17.21 25.20 2.58
N VAL A 157 -17.17 24.11 1.82
CA VAL A 157 -17.99 23.96 0.61
C VAL A 157 -19.40 23.54 1.02
N ASN A 158 -20.41 24.34 0.66
CA ASN A 158 -21.81 23.97 0.90
C ASN A 158 -22.30 23.02 -0.20
N LEU A 159 -22.53 21.76 0.17
CA LEU A 159 -23.04 20.71 -0.74
C LEU A 159 -24.50 20.30 -0.43
N THR A 160 -25.17 20.97 0.51
CA THR A 160 -26.53 20.59 0.98
C THR A 160 -27.67 20.87 -0.02
N GLY A 161 -27.35 21.28 -1.25
CA GLY A 161 -28.33 21.60 -2.30
C GLY A 161 -28.09 20.90 -3.64
N MET A 162 -27.26 19.84 -3.67
CA MET A 162 -27.03 19.00 -4.85
C MET A 162 -27.89 17.74 -4.85
#